data_AF-A0A8T5HQE4-F1
#
_entry.id   AF-A0A8T5HQE4-F1
#
_cell.length_a   1.000
_cell.length_b   1.000
_cell.length_c   1.000
_cell.angle_alpha   90.00
_cell.angle_beta   90.00
_cell.angle_gamma   90.00
#
_symmetry.space_group_name_H-M   'P 1'
#
loop_
_entity.id
_entity.type
_entity.pdbx_description
1 polymer ?
#
loop_
_entity_poly.entity_id
_entity_poly.type
_entity_poly.pdbx_seq_one_letter_code
_entity_poly.pdbx_strand_id
1 'polypeptide(L)'
;MSGIHHIHQRKRVHHKLESYPHQNKWVRFLDRFLIVIAVVGPLIALPQIFQIFALKSAAGVSSLSWGLYALFNIPWFIYGIVHKDKPITIAYALSFIANLTVLVGSLMY
;
A
#
# COMPACT_ATOMS: atom_id res chain seq x y z
N MET A 1 32.02 -14.39 11.41
CA MET A 1 31.14 -13.19 11.41
C MET A 1 29.85 -13.46 12.23
N SER A 2 29.96 -13.80 13.53
CA SER A 2 28.87 -14.47 14.29
C SER A 2 28.28 -13.66 15.47
N GLY A 3 28.83 -12.48 15.81
CA GLY A 3 28.43 -11.77 17.04
C GLY A 3 27.18 -10.89 16.91
N ILE A 4 26.92 -10.34 15.72
CA ILE A 4 25.91 -9.29 15.51
C ILE A 4 24.48 -9.87 15.51
N HIS A 5 24.32 -11.15 15.14
CA HIS A 5 23.01 -11.78 15.01
C HIS A 5 22.31 -11.97 16.37
N HIS A 6 23.08 -12.22 17.43
CA HIS A 6 22.55 -12.40 18.78
C HIS A 6 22.02 -11.11 19.42
N ILE A 7 22.60 -9.95 19.06
CA ILE A 7 22.21 -8.65 19.64
C ILE A 7 20.77 -8.28 19.22
N HIS A 8 20.43 -8.51 17.95
CA HIS A 8 19.08 -8.24 17.44
C HIS A 8 18.01 -9.18 18.03
N GLN A 9 18.38 -10.43 18.33
CA GLN A 9 17.47 -11.39 18.98
C GLN A 9 17.20 -11.00 20.44
N ARG A 10 18.23 -10.64 21.21
CA ARG A 10 18.08 -10.24 22.63
C ARG A 10 17.24 -8.98 22.78
N LYS A 11 17.38 -8.00 21.89
CA LYS A 11 16.60 -6.76 21.94
C LYS A 11 15.10 -6.99 21.75
N ARG A 12 14.72 -7.98 20.93
CA ARG A 12 13.31 -8.36 20.68
C ARG A 12 12.70 -9.15 21.83
N VAL A 13 13.43 -10.11 22.39
CA VAL A 13 13.00 -10.87 23.57
C VAL A 13 12.73 -9.95 24.76
N HIS A 14 13.58 -8.95 24.99
CA HIS A 14 13.40 -7.97 26.05
C HIS A 14 12.14 -7.10 25.89
N HIS A 15 11.71 -6.82 24.65
CA HIS A 15 10.52 -6.00 24.38
C HIS A 15 9.24 -6.84 24.21
N LYS A 16 9.27 -8.15 24.50
CA LYS A 16 8.18 -9.10 24.23
C LYS A 16 7.67 -9.02 22.78
N LEU A 17 8.53 -8.64 21.85
CA LEU A 17 8.19 -8.59 20.43
C LEU A 17 8.28 -10.01 19.87
N GLU A 18 7.32 -10.38 19.02
CA GLU A 18 7.37 -11.68 18.35
C GLU A 18 8.70 -11.86 17.59
N SER A 19 9.19 -13.09 17.63
CA SER A 19 10.46 -13.46 16.99
C SER A 19 10.35 -13.27 15.49
N TYR A 20 11.18 -12.39 14.91
CA TYR A 20 11.29 -12.24 13.46
C TYR A 20 12.54 -12.97 12.98
N PRO A 21 12.42 -13.87 12.01
CA PRO A 21 11.19 -14.18 11.28
C PRO A 21 10.24 -15.13 12.03
N HIS A 22 8.91 -14.92 11.92
CA HIS A 22 7.87 -15.67 12.66
C HIS A 22 8.06 -17.19 12.51
N GLN A 23 7.86 -17.95 13.59
CA GLN A 23 8.11 -19.41 13.62
C GLN A 23 7.19 -20.17 12.67
N ASN A 24 5.95 -19.71 12.53
CA ASN A 24 5.00 -20.24 11.56
C ASN A 24 5.35 -19.81 10.12
N LYS A 25 5.63 -20.79 9.25
CA LYS A 25 5.95 -20.57 7.83
C LYS A 25 4.82 -19.87 7.06
N TRP A 26 3.56 -20.07 7.46
CA TRP A 26 2.40 -19.43 6.84
C TRP A 26 2.36 -17.92 7.06
N VAL A 27 2.67 -17.47 8.28
CA VAL A 27 2.72 -16.03 8.61
C VAL A 27 3.83 -15.33 7.81
N ARG A 28 4.99 -15.99 7.69
CA ARG A 28 6.11 -15.47 6.90
C ARG A 28 5.81 -15.38 5.39
N PHE A 29 5.01 -16.32 4.88
CA PHE A 29 4.54 -16.28 3.50
C PHE A 29 3.55 -15.13 3.29
N LEU A 30 2.58 -14.98 4.21
CA LEU A 30 1.63 -13.87 4.22
C LEU A 30 2.36 -12.51 4.23
N ASP A 31 3.36 -12.33 5.09
CA ASP A 31 4.13 -11.08 5.17
C ASP A 31 4.77 -10.70 3.83
N ARG A 32 5.38 -11.67 3.13
CA ARG A 32 5.97 -11.42 1.81
C ARG A 32 4.92 -11.14 0.75
N PHE A 33 3.82 -11.88 0.79
CA PHE A 33 2.72 -11.70 -0.14
C PHE A 33 2.06 -10.32 0.00
N LEU A 34 1.88 -9.85 1.24
CA LEU A 34 1.34 -8.53 1.55
C LEU A 34 2.25 -7.41 1.03
N ILE A 35 3.57 -7.58 1.07
CA ILE A 35 4.51 -6.62 0.46
C ILE A 35 4.32 -6.55 -1.06
N VAL A 36 4.08 -7.68 -1.74
CA VAL A 36 3.81 -7.69 -3.18
C VAL A 36 2.47 -7.01 -3.47
N ILE A 37 1.41 -7.34 -2.72
CA ILE A 37 0.10 -6.71 -2.87
C ILE A 37 0.16 -5.21 -2.61
N ALA A 38 0.95 -4.76 -1.64
CA ALA A 38 1.14 -3.35 -1.34
C ALA A 38 1.63 -2.56 -2.56
N VAL A 39 2.40 -3.19 -3.45
CA VAL A 39 2.87 -2.56 -4.70
C VAL A 39 1.90 -2.79 -5.86
N VAL A 40 1.33 -4.00 -5.98
CA VAL A 40 0.44 -4.37 -7.10
C VAL A 40 -0.94 -3.74 -7.00
N GLY A 41 -1.48 -3.59 -5.79
CA GLY A 41 -2.81 -3.00 -5.54
C GLY A 41 -3.00 -1.65 -6.23
N PRO A 42 -2.12 -0.67 -6.02
CA PRO A 42 -2.18 0.63 -6.71
C PRO A 42 -2.16 0.54 -8.24
N LEU A 43 -1.50 -0.48 -8.81
CA LEU A 43 -1.40 -0.67 -10.27
C LEU A 43 -2.71 -1.15 -10.90
N ILE A 44 -3.67 -1.62 -10.10
CA ILE A 44 -4.99 -2.04 -10.57
C ILE A 44 -5.78 -0.86 -11.14
N ALA A 45 -5.43 0.38 -10.77
CA ALA A 45 -6.04 1.58 -11.35
C ALA A 45 -5.51 1.90 -12.77
N LEU A 46 -4.41 1.29 -13.23
CA LEU A 46 -3.79 1.61 -14.52
C LEU A 46 -4.73 1.41 -15.73
N PRO A 47 -5.51 0.32 -15.84
CA PRO A 47 -6.46 0.16 -16.95
C PRO A 47 -7.51 1.28 -16.96
N GLN A 48 -7.96 1.74 -15.79
CA GLN A 48 -8.93 2.83 -15.68
C GLN A 48 -8.32 4.16 -16.14
N ILE A 49 -7.08 4.45 -15.70
CA ILE A 49 -6.32 5.62 -16.15
C ILE A 49 -6.13 5.55 -17.68
N PHE A 50 -5.77 4.39 -18.22
CA PHE A 50 -5.58 4.20 -19.65
C PHE A 50 -6.89 4.48 -20.43
N GLN A 51 -8.03 3.94 -20.00
CA GLN A 51 -9.32 4.20 -20.65
C GLN A 51 -9.63 5.70 -20.71
N ILE A 52 -9.45 6.41 -19.59
CA ILE A 52 -9.78 7.84 -19.52
C ILE A 52 -8.85 8.67 -20.42
N PHE A 53 -7.53 8.47 -20.33
CA PHE A 53 -6.58 9.33 -21.02
C PHE A 53 -6.31 8.93 -22.48
N ALA A 54 -6.34 7.64 -22.81
CA ALA A 54 -6.08 7.16 -24.17
C ALA A 54 -7.35 7.11 -25.01
N LEU A 55 -8.46 6.63 -24.45
CA LEU A 55 -9.75 6.54 -25.16
C LEU A 55 -10.59 7.81 -25.01
N LYS A 56 -10.14 8.79 -24.21
CA LYS A 56 -10.83 10.07 -23.96
C LYS A 56 -12.27 9.86 -23.51
N SER A 57 -12.48 8.83 -22.67
CA SER A 57 -13.80 8.47 -22.19
C SER A 57 -13.76 8.13 -20.71
N ALA A 58 -14.51 8.88 -19.91
CA ALA A 58 -14.82 8.55 -18.53
C ALA A 58 -16.24 8.01 -18.37
N ALA A 59 -16.84 7.47 -19.44
CA ALA A 59 -18.20 6.95 -19.40
C ALA A 59 -18.35 5.85 -18.32
N GLY A 60 -19.26 6.06 -17.38
CA GLY A 60 -19.51 5.13 -16.26
C GLY A 60 -18.53 5.27 -15.09
N VAL A 61 -17.58 6.21 -15.14
CA VAL A 61 -16.63 6.46 -14.05
C VAL A 61 -17.24 7.47 -13.08
N SER A 62 -17.46 7.06 -11.83
CA SER A 62 -17.96 7.94 -10.77
C SER A 62 -16.84 8.77 -10.15
N SER A 63 -16.72 10.04 -10.54
CA SER A 63 -15.74 10.98 -9.98
C SER A 63 -15.84 11.09 -8.45
N LEU A 64 -17.07 11.12 -7.92
CA LEU A 64 -17.31 11.13 -6.47
C LEU A 64 -16.69 9.91 -5.78
N SER A 65 -16.86 8.72 -6.34
CA SER A 65 -16.33 7.48 -5.77
C SER A 65 -14.79 7.51 -5.73
N TRP A 66 -14.15 7.91 -6.84
CA TRP A 66 -12.68 7.99 -6.91
C TRP A 66 -12.10 9.09 -6.02
N GLY A 67 -12.81 10.22 -5.87
CA GLY A 67 -12.46 11.26 -4.91
C GLY A 67 -12.56 10.78 -3.46
N LEU A 68 -13.62 10.04 -3.11
CA LEU A 68 -13.77 9.44 -1.78
C LEU A 68 -12.69 8.39 -1.51
N TYR A 69 -12.32 7.56 -2.49
CA TYR A 69 -11.19 6.64 -2.34
C TYR A 69 -9.86 7.36 -2.11
N ALA A 70 -9.61 8.47 -2.80
CA ALA A 70 -8.43 9.30 -2.52
C ALA A 70 -8.48 9.83 -1.06
N LEU A 71 -9.61 10.37 -0.61
CA LEU A 71 -9.75 10.85 0.76
C LEU A 71 -9.54 9.73 1.81
N PHE A 72 -10.08 8.53 1.57
CA PHE A 72 -9.91 7.40 2.48
C PHE A 72 -8.48 6.84 2.54
N ASN A 73 -7.65 7.09 1.53
CA ASN A 73 -6.24 6.71 1.60
C ASN A 73 -5.46 7.57 2.61
N ILE A 74 -5.93 8.78 2.95
CA ILE A 74 -5.20 9.70 3.84
C ILE A 74 -5.05 9.13 5.26
N PRO A 75 -6.12 8.67 5.96
CA PRO A 75 -5.97 8.03 7.27
C PRO A 75 -5.03 6.83 7.26
N TRP A 76 -5.08 5.99 6.21
CA TRP A 76 -4.22 4.81 6.09
C TRP A 76 -2.76 5.15 5.82
N PHE A 77 -2.52 6.17 5.01
CA PHE A 77 -1.18 6.69 4.78
C PHE A 77 -0.57 7.24 6.07
N ILE A 78 -1.33 8.05 6.82
CA ILE A 78 -0.91 8.56 8.14
C ILE A 78 -0.67 7.39 9.10
N TYR A 79 -1.55 6.39 9.12
CA TYR A 79 -1.39 5.19 9.94
C TYR A 79 -0.08 4.47 9.65
N GLY A 80 0.25 4.27 8.37
CA GLY A 80 1.51 3.66 7.93
C GLY A 80 2.73 4.43 8.42
N ILE A 81 2.71 5.77 8.33
CA ILE A 81 3.79 6.64 8.82
C ILE A 81 3.95 6.49 10.33
N VAL A 82 2.86 6.60 11.09
CA VAL A 82 2.88 6.54 12.57
C VAL A 82 3.41 5.20 13.06
N HIS A 83 3.02 4.10 12.42
CA HIS A 83 3.45 2.74 12.79
C HIS A 83 4.77 2.31 12.14
N LYS A 84 5.39 3.19 11.33
CA LYS A 84 6.62 2.92 10.56
C LYS A 84 6.49 1.69 9.64
N ASP A 85 5.28 1.42 9.17
CA ASP A 85 4.97 0.34 8.24
C ASP A 85 5.18 0.86 6.80
N LYS A 86 6.37 0.56 6.25
CA LYS A 86 6.75 0.99 4.90
C LYS A 86 5.82 0.41 3.82
N PRO A 87 5.49 -0.89 3.80
CA PRO A 87 4.52 -1.44 2.85
C PRO A 87 3.19 -0.69 2.82
N ILE A 88 2.57 -0.47 3.98
CA ILE A 88 1.29 0.25 4.07
C ILE A 88 1.45 1.69 3.57
N THR A 89 2.49 2.39 4.03
CA THR A 89 2.75 3.78 3.64
C THR A 89 2.88 3.92 2.12
N ILE A 90 3.67 3.05 1.47
CA ILE A 90 3.90 3.09 0.01
C ILE A 90 2.62 2.73 -0.74
N ALA A 91 1.90 1.69 -0.31
CA ALA A 91 0.67 1.26 -0.95
C ALA A 91 -0.39 2.37 -0.99
N TYR A 92 -0.65 3.00 0.14
CA TYR A 92 -1.68 4.03 0.23
C TYR A 92 -1.23 5.36 -0.39
N ALA A 93 0.07 5.67 -0.41
CA ALA A 93 0.59 6.80 -1.17
C ALA A 93 0.39 6.62 -2.68
N LEU A 94 0.79 5.46 -3.22
CA LEU A 94 0.61 5.15 -4.64
C LEU A 94 -0.87 5.11 -5.02
N SER A 95 -1.70 4.49 -4.19
CA SER A 95 -3.15 4.43 -4.40
C SER A 95 -3.78 5.82 -4.37
N PHE A 96 -3.32 6.70 -3.49
CA PHE A 96 -3.78 8.09 -3.43
C PHE A 96 -3.53 8.82 -4.75
N ILE A 97 -2.30 8.73 -5.27
CA ILE A 97 -1.91 9.35 -6.55
C ILE A 97 -2.73 8.77 -7.71
N ALA A 98 -2.87 7.44 -7.76
CA ALA A 98 -3.65 6.78 -8.81
C ALA A 98 -5.12 7.19 -8.78
N ASN A 99 -5.75 7.20 -7.60
CA ASN A 99 -7.15 7.60 -7.44
C ASN A 99 -7.36 9.08 -7.80
N LEU A 100 -6.43 9.97 -7.41
CA LEU A 100 -6.44 11.37 -7.83
C LEU A 100 -6.32 11.52 -9.35
N THR A 101 -5.48 10.71 -9.98
CA THR A 101 -5.30 10.73 -11.44
C THR A 101 -6.59 10.34 -12.15
N VAL A 102 -7.29 9.31 -11.66
CA VAL A 102 -8.60 8.90 -12.17
C VAL A 102 -9.65 9.98 -11.93
N LEU A 103 -9.70 10.56 -10.72
CA LEU A 103 -10.61 11.67 -10.40
C LEU A 103 -10.42 12.83 -11.39
N VAL A 104 -9.19 13.32 -11.54
CA VAL A 104 -8.87 14.44 -12.45
C VAL A 104 -9.24 14.06 -13.88
N GLY A 105 -8.84 12.88 -14.34
CA GLY A 105 -9.18 12.42 -15.68
C GLY A 105 -10.70 12.35 -15.92
N SER A 106 -11.47 11.88 -14.94
CA SER A 106 -12.95 11.78 -15.03
C SER A 106 -13.67 13.12 -15.03
N LEU A 107 -13.00 14.20 -14.58
CA LEU A 107 -13.54 15.56 -14.65
C LEU A 107 -13.16 16.25 -15.96
N MET A 108 -12.13 15.77 -16.65
CA MET A 108 -11.62 16.35 -17.89
C MET A 108 -12.25 15.77 -19.16
N TYR A 109 -12.56 14.47 -19.17
CA TYR A 109 -13.09 13.71 -20.31
C TYR A 109 -14.41 13.06 -19.95
#